data_AF-A0A3D0NGX7-F1
#
_entry.id   AF-A0A3D0NGX7-F1
#
_cell.length_a   1.000
_cell.length_b   1.000
_cell.length_c   1.000
_cell.angle_alpha   90.00
_cell.angle_beta   90.00
_cell.angle_gamma   90.00
#
_symmetry.space_group_name_H-M   'P 1'
#
loop_
_entity.id
_entity.type
_entity.pdbx_description
1 polymer ?
#
loop_
_entity_poly.entity_id
_entity_poly.type
_entity_poly.pdbx_seq_one_letter_code
_entity_poly.pdbx_strand_id
1 'polypeptide(L)'
;MKLIKPALLVIVLSILGTSTGWAQNQKKQVLPDGVKLIQDIEYAKHDGVGLKLDLYVPKEIKGSVPVIVFVHGGGWKNGSKSSGKRGAWIVPHGFAIAS
;
A
#
# COMPACT_ATOMS: atom_id res chain seq x y z
N MET A 1 18.67 48.91 39.20
CA MET A 1 18.67 48.42 37.79
C MET A 1 18.10 47.02 37.79
N LYS A 2 16.88 46.83 37.26
CA LYS A 2 16.21 45.52 37.24
C LYS A 2 16.49 44.84 35.90
N LEU A 3 17.18 43.70 35.98
CA LEU A 3 17.59 42.84 34.87
C LEU A 3 16.35 42.14 34.29
N ILE A 4 16.00 42.46 33.05
CA ILE A 4 14.88 41.84 32.32
C ILE A 4 15.41 40.50 31.75
N LYS A 5 14.75 39.40 32.11
CA LYS A 5 15.09 38.02 31.68
C LYS A 5 14.70 37.82 30.20
N PRO A 6 15.53 37.19 29.34
CA PRO A 6 15.18 36.90 27.96
C PRO A 6 14.31 35.64 27.92
N ALA A 7 13.02 35.80 28.17
CA ALA A 7 12.04 34.72 28.05
C ALA A 7 11.04 35.05 26.95
N LEU A 8 11.51 35.36 25.73
CA LEU A 8 10.61 35.58 24.59
C LEU A 8 11.30 35.46 23.23
N LEU A 9 12.11 34.43 22.98
CA LEU A 9 12.57 34.13 21.61
C LEU A 9 12.93 32.66 21.36
N VAL A 10 12.08 31.73 21.82
CA VAL A 10 12.26 30.29 21.51
C VAL A 10 10.99 29.64 20.91
N ILE A 11 9.85 30.34 20.83
CA ILE A 11 8.55 29.70 20.53
C ILE A 11 8.20 29.60 19.03
N VAL A 12 8.98 30.19 18.11
CA VAL A 12 8.65 30.16 16.67
C VAL A 12 9.28 28.98 15.90
N LEU A 13 10.21 28.22 16.51
CA LEU A 13 10.92 27.12 15.83
C LEU A 13 10.39 25.72 16.20
N SER A 14 9.09 25.58 16.48
CA SER A 14 8.49 24.30 16.90
C SER A 14 7.38 23.77 15.97
N ILE A 15 7.01 24.50 14.91
CA ILE A 15 5.89 24.11 14.03
C ILE A 15 6.35 23.44 12.71
N LEU A 16 7.66 23.34 12.45
CA LEU A 16 8.19 22.71 11.21
C LEU A 16 8.70 21.27 11.39
N GLY A 17 8.39 20.60 12.51
CA GLY A 17 9.11 19.41 12.96
C GLY A 17 8.34 18.08 13.04
N THR A 18 7.17 17.89 12.42
CA THR A 18 6.39 16.63 12.57
C THR A 18 5.83 16.03 11.28
N SER A 19 6.47 16.23 10.13
CA SER A 19 6.10 15.51 8.89
C SER A 19 6.88 14.20 8.65
N THR A 20 7.73 13.75 9.59
CA THR A 20 8.52 12.52 9.40
C THR A 20 7.77 11.21 9.68
N GLY A 21 6.46 11.25 9.93
CA GLY A 21 5.67 10.07 10.29
C GLY A 21 4.94 9.32 9.16
N TRP A 22 4.96 9.79 7.91
CA TRP A 22 4.13 9.22 6.82
C TRP A 22 4.89 8.91 5.53
N ALA A 23 6.22 8.95 5.55
CA ALA A 23 7.00 8.25 4.54
C ALA A 23 7.31 6.86 5.11
N GLN A 24 6.30 6.00 5.22
CA GLN A 24 6.54 4.59 5.46
C GLN A 24 7.38 4.12 4.28
N ASN A 25 8.69 3.99 4.51
CA ASN A 25 9.65 3.42 3.58
C ASN A 25 9.23 1.96 3.36
N GLN A 26 8.25 1.78 2.47
CA GLN A 26 7.85 0.49 1.96
C GLN A 26 9.08 0.01 1.21
N LYS A 27 9.96 -0.77 1.87
CA LYS A 27 10.91 -1.64 1.16
C LYS A 27 10.12 -2.23 0.00
N LYS A 28 10.46 -1.82 -1.22
CA LYS A 28 9.75 -2.20 -2.43
C LYS A 28 9.95 -3.70 -2.58
N GLN A 29 9.06 -4.49 -1.98
CA GLN A 29 9.12 -5.94 -2.05
C GLN A 29 9.08 -6.29 -3.54
N VAL A 30 10.19 -6.86 -4.02
CA VAL A 30 10.31 -7.34 -5.39
C VAL A 30 9.40 -8.56 -5.50
N LEU A 31 8.60 -8.61 -6.57
CA LEU A 31 7.73 -9.76 -6.81
C LEU A 31 8.59 -11.00 -7.14
N PRO A 32 8.14 -12.21 -6.78
CA PRO A 32 8.80 -13.42 -7.22
C PRO A 32 8.91 -13.50 -8.74
N ASP A 33 9.93 -14.20 -9.23
CA ASP A 33 10.02 -14.55 -10.64
C ASP A 33 8.79 -15.36 -11.08
N GLY A 34 8.42 -15.22 -12.35
CA GLY A 34 7.21 -15.87 -12.88
C GLY A 34 5.90 -15.16 -12.52
N VAL A 35 5.90 -14.07 -11.75
CA VAL A 35 4.70 -13.28 -11.44
C VAL A 35 4.55 -12.10 -12.41
N LYS A 36 3.34 -11.94 -12.95
CA LYS A 36 2.90 -10.74 -13.67
C LYS A 36 1.89 -9.99 -12.80
N LEU A 37 2.15 -8.70 -12.57
CA LEU A 37 1.25 -7.80 -11.86
C LEU A 37 0.50 -6.93 -12.87
N ILE A 38 -0.83 -6.91 -12.76
CA ILE A 38 -1.72 -6.00 -13.48
C ILE A 38 -2.38 -5.12 -12.43
N GLN A 39 -2.18 -3.81 -12.51
CA GLN A 39 -2.63 -2.89 -11.48
C GLN A 39 -3.89 -2.13 -11.88
N ASP A 40 -4.61 -1.64 -10.86
CA ASP A 40 -5.65 -0.63 -10.99
C ASP A 40 -6.83 -1.04 -11.88
N ILE A 41 -7.16 -2.34 -11.88
CA ILE A 41 -8.32 -2.87 -12.60
C ILE A 41 -9.58 -2.41 -11.87
N GLU A 42 -10.36 -1.54 -12.51
CA GLU A 42 -11.67 -1.14 -11.99
C GLU A 42 -12.66 -2.29 -12.14
N TYR A 43 -13.23 -2.76 -11.03
CA TYR A 43 -14.20 -3.86 -11.02
C TYR A 43 -15.62 -3.38 -10.73
N ALA A 44 -15.76 -2.18 -10.16
CA ALA A 44 -17.04 -1.57 -9.87
C ALA A 44 -16.89 -0.05 -9.75
N LYS A 45 -18.00 0.66 -9.91
CA LYS A 45 -18.09 2.09 -9.65
C LYS A 45 -19.33 2.36 -8.82
N HIS A 46 -19.16 3.09 -7.71
CA HIS A 46 -20.25 3.46 -6.81
C HIS A 46 -20.10 4.93 -6.43
N ASP A 47 -21.17 5.71 -6.55
CA ASP A 47 -21.20 7.15 -6.26
C ASP A 47 -20.05 7.94 -6.90
N GLY A 48 -19.70 7.59 -8.15
CA GLY A 48 -18.61 8.23 -8.88
C GLY A 48 -17.21 7.74 -8.49
N VAL A 49 -17.07 6.94 -7.44
CA VAL A 49 -15.81 6.37 -6.97
C VAL A 49 -15.57 5.01 -7.65
N GLY A 50 -14.46 4.91 -8.37
CA GLY A 50 -14.00 3.66 -8.97
C GLY A 50 -13.34 2.76 -7.92
N LEU A 51 -13.87 1.55 -7.76
CA LEU A 51 -13.29 0.51 -6.91
C LEU A 51 -12.33 -0.33 -7.75
N LYS A 52 -11.07 -0.39 -7.32
CA LYS A 52 -9.97 -1.00 -8.08
C LYS A 52 -9.31 -2.13 -7.33
N LEU A 53 -8.81 -3.11 -8.07
CA LEU A 53 -8.02 -4.23 -7.56
C LEU A 53 -6.69 -4.36 -8.31
N ASP A 54 -5.74 -5.05 -7.68
CA ASP A 54 -4.48 -5.49 -8.29
C ASP A 54 -4.52 -7.02 -8.49
N LEU A 55 -4.11 -7.47 -9.68
CA LEU A 55 -4.13 -8.88 -10.06
C LEU A 55 -2.70 -9.40 -10.24
N TYR A 56 -2.33 -10.39 -9.44
CA TYR A 56 -1.06 -11.13 -9.52
C TYR A 56 -1.32 -12.48 -10.18
N VAL A 57 -0.76 -12.71 -11.36
CA VAL A 57 -1.00 -13.93 -12.15
C VAL A 57 0.31 -14.57 -12.59
N PRO A 58 0.36 -15.90 -12.82
CA PRO A 58 1.50 -16.53 -13.44
C PRO A 58 1.79 -15.91 -14.81
N LYS A 59 3.06 -15.71 -15.17
CA LYS A 59 3.45 -15.22 -16.51
C LYS A 59 3.05 -16.20 -17.61
N GLU A 60 3.11 -17.49 -17.32
CA GLU A 60 2.71 -18.57 -18.22
C GLU A 60 1.45 -19.23 -17.68
N ILE A 61 0.40 -19.25 -18.50
CA ILE A 61 -0.90 -19.79 -18.12
C ILE A 61 -1.31 -20.82 -19.18
N LYS A 62 -1.51 -22.08 -18.78
CA LYS A 62 -1.98 -23.17 -19.64
C LYS A 62 -3.47 -23.47 -19.39
N GLY A 63 -4.32 -22.45 -19.37
CA GLY A 63 -5.76 -22.57 -19.12
C GLY A 63 -6.26 -21.73 -17.93
N SER A 64 -7.39 -22.08 -17.32
CA SER A 64 -7.87 -21.37 -16.13
C SER A 64 -7.01 -21.70 -14.91
N VAL A 65 -6.75 -20.70 -14.06
CA VAL A 65 -6.07 -20.88 -12.77
C VAL A 65 -7.02 -20.56 -11.61
N PRO A 66 -6.93 -21.27 -10.48
CA PRO A 66 -7.66 -20.90 -9.27
C PRO A 66 -7.26 -19.49 -8.80
N VAL A 67 -8.24 -18.72 -8.34
CA VAL A 67 -8.04 -17.34 -7.88
C VAL A 67 -8.26 -17.26 -6.37
N ILE A 68 -7.31 -16.64 -5.68
CA ILE A 68 -7.40 -16.27 -4.27
C ILE A 68 -7.79 -14.80 -4.19
N VAL A 69 -8.88 -14.48 -3.49
CA VAL A 69 -9.24 -13.09 -3.20
C VAL A 69 -8.57 -12.68 -1.89
N PHE A 70 -7.66 -11.71 -1.96
CA PHE A 70 -6.93 -11.19 -0.81
C PHE A 70 -7.62 -9.94 -0.28
N VAL A 71 -8.21 -10.04 0.91
CA VAL A 71 -8.79 -8.90 1.61
C VAL A 71 -7.77 -8.35 2.60
N HIS A 72 -7.35 -7.11 2.40
CA HIS A 72 -6.36 -6.49 3.27
C HIS A 72 -6.92 -6.21 4.68
N GLY A 73 -6.04 -6.22 5.68
CA GLY A 73 -6.37 -5.76 7.03
C GLY A 73 -6.38 -4.23 7.15
N GLY A 74 -6.19 -3.72 8.37
CA GLY A 74 -6.20 -2.27 8.65
C GLY A 74 -7.47 -1.75 9.30
N GLY A 75 -8.30 -2.66 9.85
CA GLY A 75 -9.42 -2.34 10.72
C GLY A 75 -10.46 -1.42 10.08
N TRP A 76 -10.73 -1.58 8.78
CA TRP A 76 -11.66 -0.77 7.98
C TRP A 76 -11.35 0.72 7.89
N LYS A 77 -10.21 1.15 8.42
CA LYS A 77 -9.78 2.56 8.39
C LYS A 77 -8.64 2.79 7.40
N ASN A 78 -7.79 1.80 7.22
CA ASN A 78 -6.60 1.87 6.38
C ASN A 78 -6.45 0.59 5.56
N GLY A 79 -5.60 0.65 4.53
CA GLY A 79 -5.21 -0.52 3.74
C GLY A 79 -5.01 -0.19 2.27
N SER A 80 -4.67 -1.21 1.49
CA SER A 80 -4.41 -1.05 0.05
C SER A 80 -4.41 -2.40 -0.65
N LYS A 81 -4.94 -2.45 -1.87
CA LYS A 81 -4.81 -3.56 -2.84
C LYS A 81 -3.38 -4.01 -3.09
N SER A 82 -2.40 -3.12 -2.91
CA SER A 82 -0.98 -3.48 -3.02
C SER A 82 -0.50 -4.45 -1.93
N SER A 83 -1.32 -4.71 -0.89
CA SER A 83 -1.01 -5.67 0.17
C SER A 83 -1.00 -7.12 -0.32
N GLY A 84 -1.69 -7.42 -1.44
CA GLY A 84 -1.69 -8.73 -2.08
C GLY A 84 -0.28 -9.23 -2.43
N LYS A 85 0.70 -8.33 -2.61
CA LYS A 85 2.12 -8.66 -2.82
C LYS A 85 2.68 -9.59 -1.72
N ARG A 86 2.13 -9.55 -0.51
CA ARG A 86 2.53 -10.43 0.61
C ARG A 86 2.19 -11.90 0.35
N GLY A 87 1.17 -12.17 -0.47
CA GLY A 87 0.78 -13.52 -0.89
C GLY A 87 1.38 -13.95 -2.23
N ALA A 88 2.06 -13.07 -2.97
CA ALA A 88 2.48 -13.33 -4.35
C ALA A 88 3.43 -14.53 -4.54
N TRP A 89 4.01 -15.05 -3.46
CA TRP A 89 4.85 -16.27 -3.47
C TRP A 89 4.08 -17.54 -3.90
N ILE A 90 2.75 -17.57 -3.78
CA ILE A 90 1.95 -18.70 -4.23
C ILE A 90 1.70 -18.69 -5.74
N VAL A 91 1.88 -17.54 -6.39
CA VAL A 91 1.55 -17.36 -7.81
C VAL A 91 2.37 -18.28 -8.72
N PRO A 92 3.70 -18.44 -8.54
CA PRO A 92 4.48 -19.42 -9.30
C PRO A 92 4.01 -20.88 -9.15
N HIS A 93 3.20 -21.18 -8.13
CA HIS A 93 2.64 -22.52 -7.87
C HIS A 93 1.28 -22.74 -8.57
N GLY A 94 0.88 -21.84 -9.49
CA GLY A 94 -0.31 -22.02 -10.33
C GLY A 94 -1.58 -21.36 -9.82
N PHE A 95 -1.48 -20.43 -8.87
CA PHE A 95 -2.60 -19.64 -8.37
C PHE A 95 -2.52 -18.19 -8.86
N ALA A 96 -3.67 -17.52 -8.97
CA ALA A 96 -3.74 -16.07 -9.11
C ALA A 96 -4.19 -15.42 -7.79
N ILE A 97 -3.83 -14.16 -7.57
CA ILE A 97 -4.32 -13.35 -6.45
C ILE A 97 -4.97 -12.09 -6.99
N ALA A 98 -6.23 -11.85 -6.62
CA ALA A 98 -6.89 -10.56 -6.77
C ALA A 98 -6.94 -9.88 -5.41
N SER A 99 -6.41 -8.67 -5.28
CA SER A 99 -6.32 -7.93 -4.01
C SER A 99 -6.86 -6.51 -4.11
#